data_AF-A0A250FLL8-F1
#
_entry.id   AF-A0A250FLL8-F1
#
_cell.length_a   1.000
_cell.length_b   1.000
_cell.length_c   1.000
_cell.angle_alpha   90.00
_cell.angle_beta   90.00
_cell.angle_gamma   90.00
#
_symmetry.space_group_name_H-M   'P 1'
#
loop_
_entity.id
_entity.type
_entity.pdbx_description
1 polymer ?
#
loop_
_entity_poly.entity_id
_entity_poly.type
_entity_poly.pdbx_seq_one_letter_code
_entity_poly.pdbx_strand_id
1 'polypeptide(L)'
;MKLNRYFFSKRTIGILFCILLAALTWLVGKLSKEATQQYTIKLRYMEVPTERFVEMEASPTIKVKLRGVGFSLFKYTFSPPVFSLSVHKLKKVGKDKYVFTENLKQQLNRQYFPDVRIEEIQPDTIKIYLKKIKQKKVPVRLQFSGTLQEDYQVDSYKVFPDSVVVSGLAADLDTITGVYLQKKYKRNVTTSYSGEIRITDTPKLHYDTDKVTFSLQMVHVTEQEIKAKVQLIHQPFSVEVKLFPEEVPLLLTGNVETIRNLKPTDITIVADYNQRKDRYIPLEVRKKPASLNVNFTEQKEVEYLIIHE
;
A
#
# COMPACT_ATOMS: atom_id res chain seq x y z
N MET A 1 -44.69 35.29 -2.46
CA MET A 1 -45.34 34.54 -1.37
C MET A 1 -45.08 35.28 -0.06
N LYS A 2 -45.94 36.27 0.28
CA LYS A 2 -45.82 37.10 1.50
C LYS A 2 -46.48 36.35 2.65
N LEU A 3 -45.69 35.79 3.57
CA LEU A 3 -46.20 35.17 4.78
C LEU A 3 -46.79 36.27 5.68
N ASN A 4 -48.10 36.21 5.85
CA ASN A 4 -48.91 37.28 6.43
C ASN A 4 -48.59 37.46 7.93
N ARG A 5 -48.16 38.66 8.30
CA ARG A 5 -47.68 39.06 9.63
C ARG A 5 -48.84 39.38 10.59
N TYR A 6 -49.89 38.55 10.57
CA TYR A 6 -51.15 38.71 11.32
C TYR A 6 -51.41 37.57 12.33
N PHE A 7 -50.39 36.75 12.65
CA PHE A 7 -50.53 35.58 13.51
C PHE A 7 -50.21 35.83 15.01
N PHE A 8 -49.69 37.01 15.37
CA PHE A 8 -49.21 37.35 16.72
C PHE A 8 -50.05 38.44 17.39
N SER A 9 -51.36 38.20 17.57
CA SER A 9 -52.16 38.97 18.53
C SER A 9 -52.08 38.32 19.92
N LYS A 10 -52.22 39.09 21.01
CA LYS A 10 -52.23 38.52 22.39
C LYS A 10 -53.25 37.37 22.55
N ARG A 11 -54.34 37.40 21.78
CA ARG A 11 -55.38 36.36 21.76
C ARG A 11 -54.93 35.07 21.06
N THR A 12 -54.24 35.15 19.91
CA THR A 12 -53.75 33.96 19.20
C THR A 12 -52.64 33.25 19.99
N ILE A 13 -51.80 34.00 20.71
CA ILE A 13 -50.81 33.44 21.65
C ILE A 13 -51.49 32.66 22.78
N GLY A 14 -52.55 33.22 23.39
CA GLY A 14 -53.31 32.53 24.45
C GLY A 14 -53.96 31.23 23.97
N ILE A 15 -54.56 31.23 22.77
CA ILE A 15 -55.16 30.03 22.18
C ILE A 15 -54.09 28.97 21.88
N LEU A 16 -52.95 29.36 21.29
CA LEU A 16 -51.82 28.44 21.06
C LEU A 16 -51.27 27.85 22.36
N PHE A 17 -51.21 28.65 23.43
CA PHE A 17 -50.79 28.18 24.75
C PHE A 17 -51.76 27.13 25.33
N CYS A 18 -53.07 27.38 25.24
CA CYS A 18 -54.08 26.40 25.68
C CYS A 18 -54.01 25.10 24.86
N ILE A 19 -53.86 25.20 23.53
CA ILE A 19 -53.69 24.03 22.65
C ILE A 19 -52.41 23.27 23.02
N LEU A 20 -51.31 23.98 23.30
CA LEU A 20 -50.06 23.37 23.75
C LEU A 20 -50.25 22.61 25.06
N LEU A 21 -50.92 23.20 26.06
CA LEU A 21 -51.19 22.52 27.33
C LEU A 21 -52.08 21.30 27.16
N ALA A 22 -53.15 21.40 26.35
CA ALA A 22 -54.01 20.26 26.03
C ALA A 22 -53.24 19.14 25.30
N ALA A 23 -52.35 19.50 24.38
CA ALA A 23 -51.49 18.55 23.69
C ALA A 23 -50.48 17.89 24.65
N LEU A 24 -49.89 18.65 25.57
CA LEU A 24 -48.95 18.13 26.57
C LEU A 24 -49.64 17.19 27.56
N THR A 25 -50.83 17.53 28.07
CA THR A 25 -51.57 16.65 28.98
C THR A 25 -52.02 15.36 28.29
N TRP A 26 -52.50 15.46 27.04
CA TRP A 26 -52.82 14.29 26.23
C TRP A 26 -51.58 13.42 25.97
N LEU A 27 -50.44 14.05 25.65
CA LEU A 27 -49.17 13.35 25.42
C LEU A 27 -48.73 12.59 26.68
N VAL A 28 -48.77 13.23 27.85
CA VAL A 28 -48.45 12.58 29.13
C VAL A 28 -49.39 11.40 29.37
N GLY A 29 -50.70 11.57 29.22
CA GLY A 29 -51.67 10.48 29.39
C GLY A 29 -51.45 9.31 28.44
N LYS A 30 -50.99 9.57 27.22
CA LYS A 30 -50.63 8.53 26.25
C LYS A 30 -49.33 7.81 26.64
N LEU A 31 -48.30 8.55 27.08
CA LEU A 31 -46.99 8.01 27.44
C LEU A 31 -46.96 7.32 28.82
N SER A 32 -47.94 7.58 29.69
CA SER A 32 -48.07 6.90 30.99
C SER A 32 -48.62 5.47 30.87
N LYS A 33 -49.15 5.09 29.70
CA LYS A 33 -49.64 3.73 29.45
C LYS A 33 -48.49 2.82 29.05
N GLU A 34 -48.63 1.52 29.33
CA GLU A 34 -47.75 0.53 28.75
C GLU A 34 -47.94 0.44 27.23
N ALA A 35 -46.83 0.35 26.52
CA ALA A 35 -46.81 0.16 25.09
C ALA A 35 -45.76 -0.89 24.74
N THR A 36 -45.79 -1.34 23.49
CA THR A 36 -44.75 -2.18 22.93
C THR A 36 -44.24 -1.53 21.65
N GLN A 37 -42.93 -1.33 21.57
CA GLN A 37 -42.28 -0.65 20.45
C GLN A 37 -41.06 -1.43 19.98
N GLN A 38 -40.76 -1.32 18.69
CA GLN A 38 -39.64 -2.03 18.07
C GLN A 38 -38.52 -1.05 17.73
N TYR A 39 -37.30 -1.40 18.12
CA TYR A 39 -36.11 -0.58 17.93
C TYR A 39 -35.09 -1.32 17.07
N THR A 40 -34.42 -0.60 16.17
CA THR A 40 -33.28 -1.13 15.44
C THR A 40 -32.01 -0.82 16.22
N ILE A 41 -31.37 -1.87 16.72
CA ILE A 41 -30.18 -1.79 17.56
C ILE A 41 -28.96 -2.21 16.76
N LYS A 42 -27.87 -1.44 16.87
CA LYS A 42 -26.57 -1.78 16.28
C LYS A 42 -25.85 -2.81 17.15
N LEU A 43 -25.27 -3.81 16.50
CA LEU A 43 -24.44 -4.82 17.13
C LEU A 43 -22.96 -4.48 16.97
N ARG A 44 -22.20 -4.62 18.06
CA ARG A 44 -20.75 -4.63 18.09
C ARG A 44 -20.31 -5.99 18.63
N TYR A 45 -19.72 -6.81 17.78
CA TYR A 45 -19.26 -8.13 18.19
C TYR A 45 -17.89 -8.02 18.85
N MET A 46 -17.72 -8.72 19.98
CA MET A 46 -16.50 -8.74 20.79
C MET A 46 -15.96 -10.17 20.89
N GLU A 47 -14.69 -10.32 21.30
CA GLU A 47 -14.08 -11.63 21.61
C GLU A 47 -14.27 -12.64 20.47
N VAL A 48 -13.96 -12.24 19.23
CA VAL A 48 -13.87 -13.17 18.11
C VAL A 48 -12.63 -14.05 18.33
N PRO A 49 -12.71 -15.39 18.22
CA PRO A 49 -11.59 -16.28 18.55
C PRO A 49 -10.30 -15.87 17.83
N THR A 50 -9.28 -15.47 18.59
CA THR A 50 -8.01 -14.90 18.07
C THR A 50 -7.11 -15.94 17.41
N GLU A 51 -7.34 -17.23 17.66
CA GLU A 51 -6.46 -18.34 17.23
C GLU A 51 -6.31 -18.45 15.71
N ARG A 52 -7.17 -17.77 14.95
CA ARG A 52 -7.03 -17.56 13.52
C ARG A 52 -7.55 -16.17 13.29
N PHE A 53 -6.73 -15.28 12.74
CA PHE A 53 -7.18 -13.99 12.24
C PHE A 53 -8.49 -14.21 11.47
N VAL A 54 -9.61 -13.67 11.94
CA VAL A 54 -10.95 -13.98 11.42
C VAL A 54 -11.61 -12.71 10.94
N GLU A 55 -11.92 -12.66 9.64
CA GLU A 55 -12.87 -11.68 9.13
C GLU A 55 -14.28 -12.16 9.45
N MET A 56 -15.08 -11.29 10.06
CA MET A 56 -16.43 -11.62 10.50
C MET A 56 -17.45 -10.87 9.65
N GLU A 57 -18.21 -11.61 8.85
CA GLU A 57 -19.40 -11.08 8.17
C GLU A 57 -20.64 -11.46 8.98
N ALA A 58 -21.29 -10.46 9.57
CA ALA A 58 -22.49 -10.65 10.38
C ALA A 58 -23.46 -9.47 10.20
N SER A 59 -24.72 -9.68 10.57
CA SER A 59 -25.72 -8.61 10.53
C SER A 59 -25.30 -7.45 11.45
N PRO A 60 -25.20 -6.20 10.95
CA PRO A 60 -24.77 -5.06 11.75
C PRO A 60 -25.86 -4.57 12.69
N THR A 61 -27.11 -5.00 12.48
CA THR A 61 -28.28 -4.57 13.26
C THR A 61 -29.23 -5.73 13.54
N ILE A 62 -30.00 -5.56 14.61
CA ILE A 62 -31.14 -6.42 14.99
C ILE A 62 -32.33 -5.55 15.38
N LYS A 63 -33.52 -6.11 15.32
CA LYS A 63 -34.75 -5.50 15.81
C LYS A 63 -35.07 -6.05 17.18
N VAL A 64 -35.31 -5.17 18.15
CA VAL A 64 -35.64 -5.55 19.52
C VAL A 64 -37.00 -4.98 19.87
N LYS A 65 -37.93 -5.84 20.29
CA LYS A 65 -39.27 -5.46 20.73
C LYS A 65 -39.23 -5.24 22.24
N LEU A 66 -39.51 -4.02 22.68
CA LEU A 66 -39.49 -3.62 24.08
C LEU A 66 -40.90 -3.34 24.56
N ARG A 67 -41.26 -3.85 25.75
CA ARG A 67 -42.51 -3.55 26.46
C ARG A 67 -42.21 -2.77 27.73
N GLY A 68 -42.96 -1.71 27.97
CA GLY A 68 -42.85 -0.90 29.19
C GLY A 68 -43.69 0.38 29.10
N VAL A 69 -43.55 1.25 30.10
CA VAL A 69 -44.21 2.56 30.13
C VAL A 69 -43.69 3.43 28.97
N GLY A 70 -44.58 4.14 28.29
CA GLY A 70 -44.26 4.94 27.09
C GLY A 70 -43.13 5.95 27.28
N PHE A 71 -43.03 6.62 28.45
CA PHE A 71 -41.88 7.48 28.77
C PHE A 71 -40.55 6.72 28.81
N SER A 72 -40.52 5.52 29.39
CA SER A 72 -39.31 4.67 29.45
C SER A 72 -38.91 4.11 28.09
N LEU A 73 -39.87 3.96 27.16
CA LEU A 73 -39.61 3.56 25.78
C LEU A 73 -39.06 4.72 24.94
N PHE A 74 -39.59 5.92 25.12
CA PHE A 74 -39.27 7.10 24.32
C PHE A 74 -37.77 7.48 24.33
N LYS A 75 -37.07 7.30 25.47
CA LYS A 75 -35.63 7.58 25.57
C LYS A 75 -34.78 6.77 24.57
N TYR A 76 -35.18 5.54 24.25
CA TYR A 76 -34.45 4.67 23.32
C TYR A 76 -34.66 5.06 21.85
N THR A 77 -35.66 5.90 21.55
CA THR A 77 -35.86 6.45 20.21
C THR A 77 -34.79 7.50 19.86
N PHE A 78 -34.38 8.32 20.82
CA PHE A 78 -33.36 9.36 20.61
C PHE A 78 -31.95 8.85 20.85
N SER A 79 -31.78 7.91 21.79
CA SER A 79 -30.49 7.35 22.14
C SER A 79 -30.58 5.82 22.23
N PRO A 80 -30.65 5.12 21.09
CA PRO A 80 -30.61 3.66 21.09
C PRO A 80 -29.20 3.18 21.50
N PRO A 81 -29.09 2.21 22.41
CA PRO A 81 -27.80 1.66 22.81
C PRO A 81 -27.14 0.87 21.67
N VAL A 82 -25.83 0.62 21.80
CA VAL A 82 -25.08 -0.33 20.97
C VAL A 82 -24.84 -1.59 21.79
N PHE A 83 -25.27 -2.75 21.29
CA PHE A 83 -25.04 -4.01 22.00
C PHE A 83 -23.61 -4.50 21.76
N SER A 84 -22.87 -4.69 22.84
CA SER A 84 -21.59 -5.38 22.84
C SER A 84 -21.85 -6.87 23.04
N LEU A 85 -21.74 -7.65 21.97
CA LEU A 85 -22.09 -9.07 21.95
C LEU A 85 -20.82 -9.92 21.78
N SER A 86 -20.47 -10.67 22.82
CA SER A 86 -19.41 -11.68 22.68
C SER A 86 -19.93 -12.88 21.89
N VAL A 87 -19.21 -13.28 20.83
CA VAL A 87 -19.59 -14.44 19.99
C VAL A 87 -19.65 -15.73 20.81
N HIS A 88 -18.86 -15.82 21.89
CA HIS A 88 -18.78 -16.99 22.75
C HIS A 88 -20.05 -17.19 23.60
N LYS A 89 -20.80 -16.12 23.87
CA LYS A 89 -22.07 -16.17 24.63
C LYS A 89 -23.26 -16.64 23.80
N LEU A 90 -23.11 -16.66 22.47
CA LEU A 90 -24.15 -17.14 21.57
C LEU A 90 -24.12 -18.66 21.47
N LYS A 91 -25.30 -19.28 21.39
CA LYS A 91 -25.37 -20.72 21.16
C LYS A 91 -25.21 -21.00 19.67
N LYS A 92 -24.13 -21.70 19.31
CA LYS A 92 -23.91 -22.19 17.94
C LYS A 92 -24.89 -23.32 17.63
N VAL A 93 -25.67 -23.16 16.56
CA VAL A 93 -26.70 -24.13 16.11
C VAL A 93 -26.45 -24.68 14.71
N GLY A 94 -25.42 -24.18 14.02
CA GLY A 94 -25.00 -24.65 12.71
C GLY A 94 -23.57 -24.24 12.40
N LYS A 95 -23.16 -24.36 11.13
CA LYS A 95 -21.81 -23.97 10.70
C LYS A 95 -21.51 -22.49 10.95
N ASP A 96 -22.48 -21.64 10.59
CA ASP A 96 -22.44 -20.17 10.59
C ASP A 96 -23.64 -19.56 11.35
N LYS A 97 -24.50 -20.37 11.98
CA LYS A 97 -25.73 -19.92 12.63
C LYS A 97 -25.61 -19.90 14.15
N TYR A 98 -26.06 -18.80 14.75
CA TYR A 98 -26.00 -18.55 16.17
C TYR A 98 -27.34 -18.01 16.67
N VAL A 99 -27.74 -18.39 17.88
CA VAL A 99 -29.00 -17.95 18.48
C VAL A 99 -28.79 -17.29 19.84
N PHE A 100 -29.68 -16.36 20.17
CA PHE A 100 -29.73 -15.73 21.49
C PHE A 100 -30.36 -16.69 22.51
N THR A 101 -29.61 -17.07 23.54
CA THR A 101 -30.17 -17.84 24.66
C THR A 101 -31.02 -16.95 25.56
N GLU A 102 -31.97 -17.54 26.30
CA GLU A 102 -32.80 -16.78 27.25
C GLU A 102 -31.96 -16.07 28.32
N ASN A 103 -30.90 -16.74 28.81
CA ASN A 103 -29.95 -16.12 29.75
C ASN A 103 -29.26 -14.89 29.15
N LEU A 104 -28.84 -14.96 27.88
CA LEU A 104 -28.23 -13.82 27.19
C LEU A 104 -29.25 -12.70 26.99
N LYS A 105 -30.50 -13.00 26.59
CA LYS A 105 -31.56 -11.99 26.47
C LYS A 105 -31.80 -11.26 27.80
N GLN A 106 -31.82 -12.00 28.92
CA GLN A 106 -31.96 -11.40 30.26
C GLN A 106 -30.76 -10.52 30.63
N GLN A 107 -29.54 -10.95 30.31
CA GLN A 107 -28.32 -10.13 30.53
C GLN A 107 -28.35 -8.84 29.71
N LEU A 108 -28.68 -8.94 28.42
CA LEU A 108 -28.81 -7.78 27.53
C LEU A 108 -29.90 -6.82 28.01
N ASN A 109 -31.02 -7.36 28.51
CA ASN A 109 -32.10 -6.56 29.08
C ASN A 109 -31.60 -5.76 30.31
N ARG A 110 -30.99 -6.43 31.29
CA ARG A 110 -30.45 -5.76 32.49
C ARG A 110 -29.39 -4.71 32.16
N GLN A 111 -28.55 -4.96 31.16
CA GLN A 111 -27.45 -4.07 30.80
C GLN A 111 -27.89 -2.84 29.99
N TYR A 112 -28.79 -3.02 29.03
CA TYR A 112 -29.13 -1.98 28.06
C TYR A 112 -30.52 -1.39 28.26
N PHE A 113 -31.42 -2.11 28.93
CA PHE A 113 -32.82 -1.73 29.11
C PHE A 113 -33.34 -1.93 30.55
N PRO A 114 -32.71 -1.33 31.58
CA PRO A 114 -33.06 -1.60 32.97
C PRO A 114 -34.52 -1.25 33.33
N ASP A 115 -35.15 -0.32 32.60
CA ASP A 115 -36.49 0.22 32.92
C ASP A 115 -37.61 -0.33 32.02
N VAL A 116 -37.30 -1.25 31.10
CA VAL A 116 -38.27 -1.88 30.20
C VAL A 116 -37.94 -3.36 30.01
N ARG A 117 -38.80 -4.13 29.35
CA ARG A 117 -38.59 -5.55 29.12
C ARG A 117 -38.36 -5.85 27.64
N ILE A 118 -37.30 -6.59 27.33
CA ILE A 118 -37.15 -7.23 26.01
C ILE A 118 -38.18 -8.36 25.89
N GLU A 119 -39.09 -8.24 24.92
CA GLU A 119 -40.04 -9.28 24.56
C GLU A 119 -39.47 -10.21 23.50
N GLU A 120 -38.81 -9.63 22.50
CA GLU A 120 -38.42 -10.33 21.29
C GLU A 120 -37.16 -9.70 20.67
N ILE A 121 -36.32 -10.55 20.08
CA ILE A 121 -35.17 -10.15 19.27
C ILE A 121 -35.33 -10.81 17.90
N GLN A 122 -35.29 -10.00 16.84
CA GLN A 122 -35.40 -10.43 15.46
C GLN A 122 -34.15 -10.03 14.65
N PRO A 123 -33.57 -10.95 13.86
CA PRO A 123 -33.91 -12.36 13.78
C PRO A 123 -33.53 -13.12 15.05
N ASP A 124 -34.20 -14.25 15.30
CA ASP A 124 -33.88 -15.20 16.38
C ASP A 124 -32.51 -15.88 16.17
N THR A 125 -32.13 -16.01 14.90
CA THR A 125 -30.89 -16.59 14.41
C THR A 125 -30.08 -15.54 13.65
N ILE A 126 -28.84 -15.33 14.07
CA ILE A 126 -27.88 -14.51 13.35
C ILE A 126 -26.88 -15.40 12.62
N LYS A 127 -26.55 -15.02 11.38
CA LYS A 127 -25.47 -15.64 10.62
C LYS A 127 -24.18 -14.89 10.88
N ILE A 128 -23.15 -15.61 11.30
CA ILE A 128 -21.81 -15.11 11.52
C ILE A 128 -20.86 -15.99 10.71
N TYR A 129 -20.36 -15.45 9.61
CA TYR A 129 -19.33 -16.12 8.83
C TYR A 129 -17.96 -15.73 9.37
N LEU A 130 -17.24 -16.72 9.88
CA LEU A 130 -15.87 -16.57 10.35
C LEU A 130 -14.95 -17.06 9.23
N LYS A 131 -14.31 -16.12 8.54
CA LYS A 131 -13.35 -16.46 7.48
C LYS A 131 -11.93 -16.46 8.03
N LYS A 132 -11.17 -17.52 7.77
CA LYS A 132 -9.76 -17.60 8.18
C LYS A 132 -8.92 -16.67 7.28
N ILE A 133 -8.35 -15.65 7.89
CA ILE A 133 -7.31 -14.80 7.32
C ILE A 133 -5.97 -15.55 7.47
N LYS A 134 -5.13 -15.43 6.45
CA LYS A 134 -3.75 -15.91 6.44
C LYS A 134 -2.80 -14.71 6.37
N GLN A 135 -1.52 -14.97 6.55
CA GLN A 135 -0.45 -14.00 6.35
C GLN A 135 0.48 -14.49 5.25
N LYS A 136 0.97 -13.55 4.44
CA LYS A 136 1.95 -13.81 3.38
C LYS A 136 2.98 -12.70 3.39
N LYS A 137 4.26 -13.06 3.46
CA LYS A 137 5.36 -12.11 3.29
C LYS A 137 5.61 -11.91 1.80
N VAL A 138 5.57 -10.67 1.33
CA VAL A 138 5.75 -10.32 -0.09
C VAL A 138 6.79 -9.21 -0.25
N PRO A 139 7.56 -9.19 -1.36
CA PRO A 139 8.57 -8.17 -1.59
C PRO A 139 7.95 -6.80 -1.89
N VAL A 140 8.64 -5.74 -1.50
CA VAL A 140 8.32 -4.37 -1.91
C VAL A 140 9.13 -4.02 -3.16
N ARG A 141 8.45 -3.52 -4.20
CA ARG A 141 9.06 -3.15 -5.48
C ARG A 141 8.77 -1.68 -5.76
N LEU A 142 9.81 -0.86 -5.84
CA LEU A 142 9.70 0.56 -6.13
C LEU A 142 10.08 0.83 -7.58
N GLN A 143 9.19 1.48 -8.31
CA GLN A 143 9.43 1.94 -9.67
C GLN A 143 9.48 3.47 -9.71
N PHE A 144 10.59 4.00 -10.21
CA PHE A 144 10.72 5.43 -10.45
C PHE A 144 10.25 5.80 -11.86
N SER A 145 9.65 6.97 -12.02
CA SER A 145 9.24 7.52 -13.33
C SER A 145 9.58 9.00 -13.47
N GLY A 146 9.72 9.45 -14.71
CA GLY A 146 10.08 10.83 -15.07
C GLY A 146 11.47 10.93 -15.69
N THR A 147 11.87 12.16 -16.00
CA THR A 147 13.14 12.48 -16.64
C THR A 147 14.11 13.07 -15.61
N LEU A 148 15.37 12.64 -15.67
CA LEU A 148 16.47 13.21 -14.91
C LEU A 148 17.14 14.31 -15.74
N GLN A 149 18.02 15.10 -15.12
CA GLN A 149 18.88 16.01 -15.87
C GLN A 149 19.88 15.21 -16.71
N GLU A 150 20.26 15.72 -17.89
CA GLU A 150 21.09 14.98 -18.88
C GLU A 150 22.37 14.38 -18.27
N ASP A 151 23.07 15.15 -17.43
CA ASP A 151 24.35 14.73 -16.83
C ASP A 151 24.19 13.91 -15.53
N TYR A 152 22.98 13.47 -15.18
CA TYR A 152 22.72 12.74 -13.94
C TYR A 152 22.00 11.42 -14.16
N GLN A 153 22.49 10.38 -13.50
CA GLN A 153 21.91 9.05 -13.55
C GLN A 153 21.68 8.49 -12.15
N VAL A 154 20.74 7.55 -12.04
CA VAL A 154 20.54 6.76 -10.83
C VAL A 154 21.57 5.64 -10.83
N ASP A 155 22.44 5.63 -9.82
CA ASP A 155 23.38 4.55 -9.60
C ASP A 155 22.69 3.35 -8.94
N SER A 156 21.99 3.61 -7.83
CA SER A 156 21.32 2.56 -7.07
C SER A 156 20.16 3.12 -6.25
N TYR A 157 19.25 2.25 -5.83
CA TYR A 157 18.23 2.58 -4.86
C TYR A 157 18.08 1.47 -3.82
N LYS A 158 17.68 1.85 -2.61
CA LYS A 158 17.34 0.91 -1.53
C LYS A 158 15.95 1.23 -1.00
N VAL A 159 15.25 0.19 -0.56
CA VAL A 159 13.89 0.27 -0.03
C VAL A 159 13.88 -0.45 1.32
N PHE A 160 13.25 0.16 2.32
CA PHE A 160 13.13 -0.42 3.65
C PHE A 160 11.71 -0.24 4.23
N PRO A 161 11.06 -1.32 4.67
CA PRO A 161 11.50 -2.71 4.55
C PRO A 161 11.49 -3.20 3.09
N ASP A 162 12.31 -4.21 2.78
CA ASP A 162 12.39 -4.84 1.45
C ASP A 162 11.20 -5.79 1.17
N SER A 163 10.42 -6.08 2.22
CA SER A 163 9.31 -7.01 2.24
C SER A 163 8.35 -6.64 3.36
N VAL A 164 7.07 -6.92 3.14
CA VAL A 164 5.99 -6.62 4.09
C VAL A 164 5.11 -7.85 4.29
N VAL A 165 4.53 -7.98 5.48
CA VAL A 165 3.56 -9.03 5.76
C VAL A 165 2.17 -8.52 5.43
N VAL A 166 1.50 -9.23 4.52
CA VAL A 166 0.12 -8.94 4.10
C VAL A 166 -0.82 -9.95 4.73
N SER A 167 -1.86 -9.47 5.38
CA SER A 167 -2.93 -10.27 5.96
C SER A 167 -4.20 -10.15 5.11
N GLY A 168 -4.81 -11.27 4.75
CA GLY A 168 -6.05 -11.31 3.98
C GLY A 168 -6.64 -12.71 3.85
N LEU A 169 -7.77 -12.84 3.15
CA LEU A 169 -8.31 -14.15 2.80
C LEU A 169 -7.35 -14.88 1.87
N ALA A 170 -7.32 -16.21 1.94
CA ALA A 170 -6.41 -17.03 1.14
C ALA A 170 -6.51 -16.71 -0.37
N ALA A 171 -7.73 -16.59 -0.89
CA ALA A 171 -7.95 -16.28 -2.30
C ALA A 171 -7.39 -14.90 -2.71
N ASP A 172 -7.48 -13.89 -1.83
CA ASP A 172 -6.93 -12.56 -2.13
C ASP A 172 -5.40 -12.56 -2.02
N LEU A 173 -4.81 -13.25 -1.03
CA LEU A 173 -3.36 -13.38 -0.88
C LEU A 173 -2.70 -14.16 -2.02
N ASP A 174 -3.40 -15.12 -2.61
CA ASP A 174 -2.90 -15.90 -3.75
C ASP A 174 -2.67 -15.02 -4.98
N THR A 175 -3.44 -13.93 -5.12
CA THR A 175 -3.27 -12.96 -6.21
C THR A 175 -2.09 -11.99 -6.02
N ILE A 176 -1.56 -11.86 -4.80
CA ILE A 176 -0.52 -10.87 -4.50
C ILE A 176 0.86 -11.47 -4.68
N THR A 177 1.65 -10.87 -5.56
CA THR A 177 3.05 -11.23 -5.80
C THR A 177 4.04 -10.26 -5.14
N GLY A 178 3.60 -9.05 -4.81
CA GLY A 178 4.43 -7.99 -4.24
C GLY A 178 3.66 -6.71 -4.00
N VAL A 179 4.24 -5.79 -3.23
CA VAL A 179 3.75 -4.41 -3.10
C VAL A 179 4.49 -3.53 -4.09
N TYR A 180 3.78 -3.10 -5.12
CA TYR A 180 4.34 -2.26 -6.18
C TYR A 180 4.05 -0.78 -5.87
N LEU A 181 5.12 -0.01 -5.67
CA LEU A 181 5.07 1.42 -5.37
C LEU A 181 5.62 2.19 -6.55
N GLN A 182 5.02 3.34 -6.86
CA GLN A 182 5.49 4.24 -7.90
C GLN A 182 5.86 5.59 -7.33
N LYS A 183 7.02 6.11 -7.75
CA LYS A 183 7.49 7.44 -7.34
C LYS A 183 8.01 8.22 -8.53
N LYS A 184 7.51 9.44 -8.72
CA LYS A 184 8.10 10.37 -9.69
C LYS A 184 9.40 10.95 -9.13
N TYR A 185 10.41 11.08 -9.98
CA TYR A 185 11.59 11.88 -9.65
C TYR A 185 11.17 13.31 -9.29
N LYS A 186 11.87 13.94 -8.35
CA LYS A 186 11.73 15.38 -8.15
C LYS A 186 12.29 16.09 -9.40
N ARG A 187 11.82 17.30 -9.70
CA ARG A 187 12.41 18.11 -10.78
C ARG A 187 13.84 18.49 -10.40
N ASN A 188 14.75 18.48 -11.38
CA ASN A 188 16.14 18.91 -11.24
C ASN A 188 16.89 18.22 -10.09
N VAL A 189 16.73 16.90 -9.96
CA VAL A 189 17.48 16.12 -8.97
C VAL A 189 18.91 15.96 -9.46
N THR A 190 19.84 16.56 -8.70
CA THR A 190 21.28 16.41 -8.89
C THR A 190 21.97 15.75 -7.70
N THR A 191 21.25 15.55 -6.60
CA THR A 191 21.79 14.99 -5.35
C THR A 191 21.03 13.74 -4.92
N SER A 192 21.74 12.80 -4.30
CA SER A 192 21.14 11.64 -3.65
C SER A 192 20.12 12.08 -2.60
N TYR A 193 18.98 11.40 -2.52
CA TYR A 193 17.93 11.75 -1.58
C TYR A 193 17.18 10.54 -1.08
N SER A 194 16.51 10.71 0.05
CA SER A 194 15.60 9.74 0.63
C SER A 194 14.17 10.27 0.71
N GLY A 195 13.23 9.37 0.92
CA GLY A 195 11.83 9.73 1.12
C GLY A 195 11.02 8.58 1.69
N GLU A 196 9.75 8.87 1.96
CA GLU A 196 8.78 7.90 2.42
C GLU A 196 7.63 7.78 1.42
N ILE A 197 7.05 6.59 1.32
CA ILE A 197 5.86 6.27 0.55
C ILE A 197 4.89 5.58 1.50
N ARG A 198 3.66 6.09 1.60
CA ARG A 198 2.61 5.46 2.42
C ARG A 198 2.08 4.21 1.74
N ILE A 199 1.88 3.17 2.53
CA ILE A 199 1.10 1.99 2.18
C ILE A 199 -0.26 2.14 2.88
N THR A 200 -1.33 1.97 2.12
CA THR A 200 -2.69 2.04 2.66
C THR A 200 -3.30 0.66 2.57
N ASP A 201 -3.94 0.25 3.67
CA ASP A 201 -4.78 -0.93 3.68
C ASP A 201 -5.90 -0.83 2.66
N THR A 202 -6.35 -2.00 2.20
CA THR A 202 -7.56 -2.13 1.41
C THR A 202 -8.62 -2.84 2.25
N PRO A 203 -9.90 -2.83 1.87
CA PRO A 203 -10.94 -3.57 2.59
C PRO A 203 -10.64 -5.07 2.76
N LYS A 204 -9.76 -5.66 1.93
CA LYS A 204 -9.44 -7.09 1.92
C LYS A 204 -8.04 -7.43 2.43
N LEU A 205 -7.15 -6.46 2.46
CA LEU A 205 -5.72 -6.66 2.69
C LEU A 205 -5.21 -5.62 3.68
N HIS A 206 -4.58 -6.12 4.72
CA HIS A 206 -3.95 -5.33 5.77
C HIS A 206 -2.44 -5.56 5.74
N TYR A 207 -1.68 -4.47 5.82
CA TYR A 207 -0.22 -4.50 5.80
C TYR A 207 0.33 -4.29 7.22
N ASP A 208 1.44 -4.96 7.54
CA ASP A 208 2.13 -4.81 8.83
C ASP A 208 2.88 -3.47 8.99
N THR A 209 2.96 -2.68 7.93
CA THR A 209 3.51 -1.32 7.93
C THR A 209 2.62 -0.37 7.14
N ASP A 210 2.52 0.88 7.60
CA ASP A 210 1.79 1.97 6.94
C ASP A 210 2.70 2.80 6.02
N LYS A 211 4.01 2.55 6.04
CA LYS A 211 4.98 3.27 5.23
C LYS A 211 6.20 2.44 4.88
N VAL A 212 6.83 2.85 3.79
CA VAL A 212 8.12 2.34 3.31
C VAL A 212 9.03 3.54 3.06
N THR A 213 10.28 3.42 3.47
CA THR A 213 11.31 4.42 3.17
C THR A 213 12.14 3.97 1.99
N PHE A 214 12.64 4.92 1.21
CA PHE A 214 13.57 4.64 0.13
C PHE A 214 14.74 5.62 0.17
N SER A 215 15.88 5.19 -0.36
CA SER A 215 17.02 6.04 -0.66
C SER A 215 17.43 5.84 -2.12
N LEU A 216 17.71 6.95 -2.80
CA LEU A 216 18.12 7.00 -4.20
C LEU A 216 19.52 7.61 -4.27
N GLN A 217 20.46 6.87 -4.85
CA GLN A 217 21.82 7.34 -5.10
C GLN A 217 21.92 7.90 -6.52
N MET A 218 22.32 9.16 -6.59
CA MET A 218 22.52 9.89 -7.84
C MET A 218 24.00 10.04 -8.12
N VAL A 219 24.39 9.90 -9.37
CA VAL A 219 25.77 10.12 -9.82
C VAL A 219 25.77 11.11 -10.98
N HIS A 220 26.76 12.00 -10.97
CA HIS A 220 27.07 12.87 -12.09
C HIS A 220 27.84 12.05 -13.12
N VAL A 221 27.31 11.98 -14.34
CA VAL A 221 27.92 11.27 -15.47
C VAL A 221 28.45 12.27 -16.48
N THR A 222 29.54 11.93 -17.14
CA THR A 222 30.10 12.72 -18.23
C THR A 222 30.61 11.82 -19.33
N GLU A 223 30.86 12.41 -20.49
CA GLU A 223 31.50 11.79 -21.61
C GLU A 223 32.88 12.40 -21.81
N GLN A 224 33.89 11.55 -21.96
CA GLN A 224 35.25 11.98 -22.24
C GLN A 224 35.90 11.09 -23.29
N GLU A 225 36.48 11.72 -24.31
CA GLU A 225 37.29 11.02 -25.30
C GLU A 225 38.73 10.90 -24.81
N ILE A 226 39.28 9.68 -24.91
CA ILE A 226 40.69 9.41 -24.61
C ILE A 226 41.32 8.59 -25.74
N LYS A 227 42.65 8.59 -25.83
CA LYS A 227 43.40 7.64 -26.65
C LYS A 227 43.95 6.54 -25.75
N ALA A 228 43.75 5.29 -26.16
CA ALA A 228 44.28 4.13 -25.46
C ALA A 228 45.18 3.31 -26.37
N LYS A 229 46.34 2.91 -25.84
CA LYS A 229 47.29 2.04 -26.55
C LYS A 229 46.71 0.64 -26.71
N VAL A 230 46.77 0.13 -27.94
CA VAL A 230 46.33 -1.23 -28.28
C VAL A 230 47.45 -2.22 -27.93
N GLN A 231 47.10 -3.26 -27.17
CA GLN A 231 48.02 -4.35 -26.85
C GLN A 231 47.81 -5.53 -27.80
N LEU A 232 48.84 -5.86 -28.57
CA LEU A 232 48.83 -7.08 -29.35
C LEU A 232 49.05 -8.28 -28.42
N ILE A 233 48.16 -9.27 -28.53
CA ILE A 233 48.26 -10.53 -27.80
C ILE A 233 48.30 -11.71 -28.78
N HIS A 234 48.85 -12.84 -28.30
CA HIS A 234 48.95 -14.09 -29.06
C HIS A 234 49.73 -14.01 -30.38
N GLN A 235 50.65 -13.06 -30.52
CA GLN A 235 51.59 -13.07 -31.64
C GLN A 235 52.54 -14.29 -31.54
N PRO A 236 52.88 -14.96 -32.66
CA PRO A 236 53.89 -16.00 -32.70
C PRO A 236 55.28 -15.45 -32.33
N PHE A 237 56.12 -16.26 -31.69
CA PHE A 237 57.49 -15.87 -31.33
C PHE A 237 58.40 -15.60 -32.53
N SER A 238 58.08 -16.17 -33.70
CA SER A 238 58.84 -16.02 -34.93
C SER A 238 58.51 -14.75 -35.72
N VAL A 239 57.50 -13.97 -35.32
CA VAL A 239 56.98 -12.86 -36.13
C VAL A 239 56.92 -11.59 -35.31
N GLU A 240 57.50 -10.51 -35.84
CA GLU A 240 57.32 -9.18 -35.26
C GLU A 240 56.16 -8.47 -35.97
N VAL A 241 55.13 -8.10 -35.21
CA VAL A 241 53.91 -7.48 -35.73
C VAL A 241 53.75 -6.08 -35.16
N LYS A 242 53.54 -5.08 -36.03
CA LYS A 242 53.09 -3.73 -35.64
C LYS A 242 51.64 -3.51 -35.98
N LEU A 243 50.96 -2.77 -35.11
CA LEU A 243 49.56 -2.39 -35.26
C LEU A 243 49.47 -0.93 -35.70
N PHE A 244 48.52 -0.64 -36.59
CA PHE A 244 48.26 0.70 -37.08
C PHE A 244 46.76 1.01 -37.00
N PRO A 245 46.37 2.07 -36.25
CA PRO A 245 47.20 2.88 -35.34
C PRO A 245 47.59 2.13 -34.05
N GLU A 246 48.66 2.58 -33.38
CA GLU A 246 49.07 2.05 -32.06
C GLU A 246 48.13 2.49 -30.92
N GLU A 247 47.41 3.60 -31.12
CA GLU A 247 46.43 4.14 -30.18
C GLU A 247 45.11 4.39 -30.90
N VAL A 248 44.02 4.06 -30.22
CA VAL A 248 42.66 4.23 -30.76
C VAL A 248 41.85 5.18 -29.89
N PRO A 249 41.00 6.04 -30.48
CA PRO A 249 40.10 6.89 -29.73
C PRO A 249 38.98 6.05 -29.10
N LEU A 250 38.72 6.31 -27.83
CA LEU A 250 37.65 5.71 -27.04
C LEU A 250 36.76 6.79 -26.46
N LEU A 251 35.45 6.59 -26.54
CA LEU A 251 34.47 7.37 -25.80
C LEU A 251 34.17 6.69 -24.47
N LEU A 252 34.49 7.37 -23.38
CA LEU A 252 34.19 6.93 -22.03
C LEU A 252 32.91 7.60 -21.55
N THR A 253 31.95 6.83 -21.05
CA THR A 253 30.74 7.35 -20.40
C THR A 253 30.63 6.77 -19.00
N GLY A 254 30.52 7.61 -17.97
CA GLY A 254 30.35 7.15 -16.59
C GLY A 254 30.56 8.23 -15.55
N ASN A 255 30.71 7.80 -14.29
CA ASN A 255 30.87 8.71 -13.15
C ASN A 255 32.10 9.62 -13.34
N VAL A 256 31.89 10.94 -13.17
CA VAL A 256 32.93 11.97 -13.36
C VAL A 256 34.18 11.74 -12.49
N GLU A 257 34.02 11.29 -11.24
CA GLU A 257 35.14 11.00 -10.36
C GLU A 257 35.91 9.76 -10.80
N THR A 258 35.22 8.76 -11.38
CA THR A 258 35.88 7.57 -11.93
C THR A 258 36.73 7.94 -13.15
N ILE A 259 36.18 8.75 -14.05
CA ILE A 259 36.89 9.22 -15.25
C ILE A 259 38.09 10.09 -14.85
N ARG A 260 37.90 11.02 -13.89
CA ARG A 260 38.98 11.92 -13.42
C ARG A 260 40.16 11.16 -12.81
N ASN A 261 39.91 10.05 -12.12
CA ASN A 261 40.92 9.28 -11.42
C ASN A 261 41.44 8.07 -12.22
N LEU A 262 41.06 7.95 -13.51
CA LEU A 262 41.41 6.83 -14.36
C LEU A 262 42.93 6.78 -14.62
N LYS A 263 43.54 5.61 -14.41
CA LYS A 263 44.95 5.37 -14.77
C LYS A 263 45.04 4.72 -16.15
N PRO A 264 46.15 4.92 -16.89
CA PRO A 264 46.36 4.25 -18.18
C PRO A 264 46.26 2.72 -18.12
N THR A 265 46.47 2.10 -16.96
CA THR A 265 46.40 0.65 -16.73
C THR A 265 45.00 0.14 -16.36
N ASP A 266 44.02 1.03 -16.19
CA ASP A 266 42.64 0.66 -15.81
C ASP A 266 41.79 0.24 -17.02
N ILE A 267 42.15 0.71 -18.21
CA ILE A 267 41.55 0.29 -19.47
C ILE A 267 42.59 -0.47 -20.29
N THR A 268 42.24 -1.65 -20.77
CA THR A 268 43.10 -2.44 -21.64
C THR A 268 42.35 -2.80 -22.90
N ILE A 269 42.82 -2.27 -24.03
CA ILE A 269 42.36 -2.62 -25.37
C ILE A 269 43.33 -3.65 -25.92
N VAL A 270 42.78 -4.74 -26.45
CA VAL A 270 43.59 -5.81 -27.06
C VAL A 270 43.22 -6.01 -28.51
N ALA A 271 44.22 -6.32 -29.30
CA ALA A 271 44.08 -6.92 -30.63
C ALA A 271 44.61 -8.35 -30.53
N ASP A 272 43.73 -9.33 -30.71
CA ASP A 272 44.13 -10.75 -30.65
C ASP A 272 44.59 -11.24 -32.03
N TYR A 273 45.88 -11.55 -32.16
CA TYR A 273 46.47 -12.00 -33.42
C TYR A 273 45.78 -13.26 -34.00
N ASN A 274 45.19 -14.10 -33.15
CA ASN A 274 44.46 -15.29 -33.59
C ASN A 274 43.09 -14.96 -34.20
N GLN A 275 42.56 -13.76 -33.94
CA GLN A 275 41.27 -13.30 -34.46
C GLN A 275 41.39 -12.43 -35.73
N ARG A 276 42.60 -12.34 -36.32
CA ARG A 276 42.85 -11.55 -37.52
C ARG A 276 41.95 -11.97 -38.70
N LYS A 277 41.48 -10.98 -39.46
CA LYS A 277 40.70 -11.12 -40.70
C LYS A 277 41.40 -10.35 -41.81
N ASP A 278 41.94 -11.08 -42.78
CA ASP A 278 42.75 -10.52 -43.87
C ASP A 278 43.90 -9.63 -43.36
N ARG A 279 43.75 -8.30 -43.44
CA ARG A 279 44.73 -7.29 -43.01
C ARG A 279 44.39 -6.60 -41.69
N TYR A 280 43.27 -6.96 -41.07
CA TYR A 280 42.75 -6.28 -39.88
C TYR A 280 42.65 -7.23 -38.68
N ILE A 281 42.76 -6.68 -37.47
CA ILE A 281 42.50 -7.38 -36.21
C ILE A 281 41.40 -6.63 -35.46
N PRO A 282 40.29 -7.29 -35.09
CA PRO A 282 39.25 -6.65 -34.29
C PRO A 282 39.77 -6.28 -32.90
N LEU A 283 39.28 -5.16 -32.38
CA LEU A 283 39.62 -4.66 -31.05
C LEU A 283 38.61 -5.13 -30.01
N GLU A 284 39.13 -5.45 -28.83
CA GLU A 284 38.31 -5.83 -27.69
C GLU A 284 38.72 -5.06 -26.44
N VAL A 285 37.74 -4.62 -25.65
CA VAL A 285 37.98 -4.07 -24.32
C VAL A 285 38.13 -5.23 -23.33
N ARG A 286 39.37 -5.54 -22.94
CA ARG A 286 39.67 -6.67 -22.04
C ARG A 286 39.55 -6.32 -20.57
N LYS A 287 39.82 -5.07 -20.21
CA LYS A 287 39.76 -4.57 -18.83
C LYS A 287 39.17 -3.16 -18.83
N LYS A 288 38.25 -2.91 -17.90
CA LYS A 288 37.68 -1.59 -17.60
C LYS A 288 37.09 -1.55 -16.18
N PRO A 289 36.96 -0.38 -15.54
CA PRO A 289 36.15 -0.24 -14.33
C PRO A 289 34.69 -0.65 -14.55
N ALA A 290 34.04 -1.23 -13.53
CA ALA A 290 32.65 -1.70 -13.63
C ALA A 290 31.65 -0.55 -13.86
N SER A 291 31.91 0.62 -13.27
CA SER A 291 31.09 1.83 -13.36
C SER A 291 31.27 2.62 -14.67
N LEU A 292 32.14 2.17 -15.57
CA LEU A 292 32.49 2.88 -16.80
C LEU A 292 32.03 2.09 -18.04
N ASN A 293 31.36 2.78 -18.96
CA ASN A 293 31.12 2.28 -20.31
C ASN A 293 32.24 2.80 -21.23
N VAL A 294 32.79 1.90 -22.03
CA VAL A 294 33.91 2.17 -22.95
C VAL A 294 33.44 1.75 -24.34
N ASN A 295 33.32 2.71 -25.24
CA ASN A 295 32.90 2.48 -26.62
C ASN A 295 34.00 2.94 -27.59
N PHE A 296 34.18 2.18 -28.67
CA PHE A 296 34.98 2.63 -29.79
C PHE A 296 34.20 3.68 -30.58
N THR A 297 34.79 4.85 -30.82
CA THR A 297 34.13 5.94 -31.54
C THR A 297 33.97 5.59 -33.02
N GLU A 298 35.09 5.27 -33.68
CA GLU A 298 35.12 5.00 -35.13
C GLU A 298 35.91 3.74 -35.47
N GLN A 299 36.96 3.42 -34.71
CA GLN A 299 37.89 2.33 -35.00
C GLN A 299 37.56 1.10 -34.14
N LYS A 300 36.99 0.07 -34.78
CA LYS A 300 36.68 -1.23 -34.13
C LYS A 300 37.70 -2.31 -34.48
N GLU A 301 38.62 -2.01 -35.38
CA GLU A 301 39.67 -2.90 -35.86
C GLU A 301 40.91 -2.07 -36.21
N VAL A 302 42.08 -2.72 -36.20
CA VAL A 302 43.37 -2.12 -36.54
C VAL A 302 44.04 -2.91 -37.65
N GLU A 303 44.81 -2.23 -38.50
CA GLU A 303 45.67 -2.90 -39.47
C GLU A 303 46.89 -3.50 -38.76
N TYR A 304 47.39 -4.62 -39.27
CA TYR A 304 48.64 -5.21 -38.80
C TYR A 304 49.65 -5.36 -39.93
N LEU A 305 50.92 -5.15 -39.62
CA LEU A 305 52.05 -5.34 -40.52
C LEU A 305 53.07 -6.27 -39.88
N ILE A 306 53.49 -7.28 -40.64
CA ILE A 306 54.58 -8.19 -40.26
C ILE A 306 55.90 -7.55 -40.72
N ILE A 307 56.82 -7.31 -39.80
CA ILE A 307 58.08 -6.60 -40.07
C ILE A 307 59.24 -7.56 -40.24
N HIS A 308 59.25 -8.69 -39.53
CA HIS A 308 60.22 -9.78 -39.66
C HIS A 308 59.51 -11.13 -39.54
N GLU A 309 59.93 -12.07 -40.38
CA GLU A 309 59.57 -13.51 -40.37
C GLU A 309 60.80 -14.36 -40.04
#